data_AF-A0A3M2B715-F1
#
_entry.id   AF-A0A3M2B715-F1
#
_cell.length_a   1.000
_cell.length_b   1.000
_cell.length_c   1.000
_cell.angle_alpha   90.00
_cell.angle_beta   90.00
_cell.angle_gamma   90.00
#
_symmetry.space_group_name_H-M   'P 1'
#
loop_
_entity.id
_entity.type
_entity.pdbx_description
1 polymer ?
#
loop_
_entity_poly.entity_id
_entity_poly.type
_entity_poly.pdbx_seq_one_letter_code
_entity_poly.pdbx_strand_id
1 'polypeptide(L)'
;MGPSRTHLVSETGKIDINHASKEMLASLPGIGTEERAQRIIDARPFTSVEELVRVEGIVADVLYGFVDAPDPLGPGQSGPGEASLSSASESIEPIPSIDEFDGSLTEPSLIDLLTVFSFDPNVQAGIESPDKRGKLRVNLNVPWSDRFERAIEDQWGREAVAVVKQLFDSGMQFRSDRELIENVRRMGIEDVEIIRQIVDAVTTTDDMYRLGRVDILRASAAALAALPGIDATLAEEIIDLRDRLSDEARLSPMWLVDEGLITLDEYLELADLVTTRSMQWRVRIEAGFQEPAAYASQPPGVGESVLEGLAELMAEEAPLRDRVVYDVVVDVSSERPRVAYMREVTMLDLAQRLRQADVDERISQDQRAFEEALWAEMGLDELMSEESPLAGQAEDVRLADGPSWRSGSRIDQRRADRANRSTERLQARRSRLQEVPQAEPEPTMPGDPVDRRIGRWRAGGER
;
A
#
# COMPACT_ATOMS: atom_id res chain seq x y z
N MET A 1 17.07 3.06 -0.71
CA MET A 1 16.28 2.20 0.21
C MET A 1 14.94 2.88 0.43
N GLY A 2 13.84 2.14 0.51
CA GLY A 2 12.58 2.73 1.00
C GLY A 2 12.73 3.12 2.47
N PRO A 3 11.88 4.04 2.97
CA PRO A 3 11.99 4.58 4.33
C PRO A 3 11.91 3.52 5.45
N SER A 4 11.37 2.33 5.18
CA SER A 4 11.21 1.27 6.18
C SER A 4 12.33 0.22 6.27
N ARG A 5 13.33 0.23 5.36
CA ARG A 5 14.35 -0.85 5.24
C ARG A 5 13.78 -2.29 5.16
N THR A 6 12.46 -2.48 5.01
CA THR A 6 11.83 -3.80 4.90
C THR A 6 12.09 -4.36 3.51
N HIS A 7 12.87 -5.45 3.41
CA HIS A 7 13.21 -6.10 2.14
C HIS A 7 12.01 -6.79 1.45
N LEU A 8 10.92 -6.99 2.19
CA LEU A 8 9.76 -7.76 1.76
C LEU A 8 8.48 -7.18 2.41
N VAL A 9 7.59 -6.61 1.61
CA VAL A 9 6.33 -5.99 2.08
C VAL A 9 5.15 -6.78 1.54
N SER A 10 4.16 -7.07 2.39
CA SER A 10 2.91 -7.67 1.92
C SER A 10 2.05 -6.63 1.21
N GLU A 11 1.62 -6.94 -0.02
CA GLU A 11 0.61 -6.12 -0.70
C GLU A 11 -0.79 -6.38 -0.14
N THR A 12 -1.08 -7.61 0.32
CA THR A 12 -2.38 -7.94 0.94
C THR A 12 -2.57 -7.25 2.29
N GLY A 13 -1.50 -6.83 2.98
CA GLY A 13 -1.59 -5.98 4.17
C GLY A 13 -2.00 -4.52 3.89
N LYS A 14 -2.15 -4.14 2.62
CA LYS A 14 -2.54 -2.80 2.18
C LYS A 14 -4.00 -2.78 1.72
N ILE A 15 -4.55 -1.58 1.53
CA ILE A 15 -5.91 -1.36 1.03
C ILE A 15 -5.94 -1.43 -0.50
N ASP A 16 -6.79 -2.31 -1.05
CA ASP A 16 -6.96 -2.42 -2.50
C ASP A 16 -7.81 -1.27 -3.05
N ILE A 17 -7.20 -0.41 -3.85
CA ILE A 17 -7.88 0.76 -4.41
C ILE A 17 -9.01 0.41 -5.37
N ASN A 18 -9.04 -0.80 -5.92
CA ASN A 18 -10.09 -1.26 -6.84
C ASN A 18 -11.31 -1.83 -6.11
N HIS A 19 -11.16 -2.24 -4.84
CA HIS A 19 -12.20 -2.95 -4.09
C HIS A 19 -12.62 -2.25 -2.80
N ALA A 20 -11.80 -1.34 -2.26
CA ALA A 20 -12.11 -0.59 -1.05
C ALA A 20 -13.44 0.18 -1.17
N SER A 21 -14.16 0.29 -0.05
CA SER A 21 -15.36 1.12 0.01
C SER A 21 -15.01 2.60 -0.06
N LYS A 22 -16.04 3.45 -0.26
CA LYS A 22 -15.85 4.91 -0.25
C LYS A 22 -15.37 5.39 1.12
N GLU A 23 -15.92 4.83 2.17
CA GLU A 23 -15.61 5.12 3.57
C GLU A 23 -14.17 4.73 3.90
N MET A 24 -13.75 3.52 3.49
CA MET A 24 -12.36 3.06 3.65
C MET A 24 -11.35 3.96 2.92
N LEU A 25 -11.70 4.47 1.75
CA LEU A 25 -10.81 5.40 1.03
C LEU A 25 -10.79 6.77 1.71
N ALA A 26 -11.94 7.26 2.18
CA ALA A 26 -12.05 8.57 2.81
C ALA A 26 -11.32 8.66 4.16
N SER A 27 -11.17 7.54 4.88
CA SER A 27 -10.44 7.47 6.15
C SER A 27 -8.92 7.50 6.00
N LEU A 28 -8.38 7.28 4.78
CA LEU A 28 -6.94 7.27 4.56
C LEU A 28 -6.34 8.69 4.56
N PRO A 29 -5.16 8.88 5.18
CA PRO A 29 -4.45 10.14 5.14
C PRO A 29 -4.14 10.52 3.68
N GLY A 30 -4.28 11.80 3.35
CA GLY A 30 -4.13 12.30 1.97
C GLY A 30 -5.36 12.15 1.07
N ILE A 31 -6.29 11.21 1.34
CA ILE A 31 -7.59 11.19 0.65
C ILE A 31 -8.60 12.05 1.41
N GLY A 32 -8.82 11.76 2.70
CA GLY A 32 -9.48 12.60 3.71
C GLY A 32 -10.89 13.13 3.42
N THR A 33 -11.46 12.86 2.24
CA THR A 33 -12.73 13.45 1.78
C THR A 33 -13.51 12.45 0.94
N GLU A 34 -14.81 12.39 1.20
CA GLU A 34 -15.74 11.54 0.46
C GLU A 34 -15.78 11.85 -1.04
N GLU A 35 -15.62 13.11 -1.43
CA GLU A 35 -15.61 13.52 -2.84
C GLU A 35 -14.36 13.02 -3.57
N ARG A 36 -13.19 13.05 -2.91
CA ARG A 36 -11.96 12.50 -3.48
C ARG A 36 -12.02 10.98 -3.55
N ALA A 37 -12.56 10.32 -2.51
CA ALA A 37 -12.82 8.89 -2.54
C ALA A 37 -13.77 8.49 -3.69
N GLN A 38 -14.85 9.24 -3.92
CA GLN A 38 -15.77 8.98 -5.04
C GLN A 38 -15.06 9.10 -6.40
N ARG A 39 -14.22 10.13 -6.59
CA ARG A 39 -13.44 10.28 -7.83
C ARG A 39 -12.48 9.12 -8.09
N ILE A 40 -11.92 8.52 -7.04
CA ILE A 40 -11.11 7.30 -7.16
C ILE A 40 -12.01 6.14 -7.65
N ILE A 41 -13.18 5.95 -7.04
CA ILE A 41 -14.13 4.90 -7.41
C ILE A 41 -14.56 5.05 -8.88
N ASP A 42 -14.89 6.26 -9.31
CA ASP A 42 -15.33 6.56 -10.68
C ASP A 42 -14.22 6.32 -11.72
N ALA A 43 -12.95 6.37 -11.30
CA ALA A 43 -11.78 6.16 -12.15
C ALA A 43 -11.31 4.70 -12.22
N ARG A 44 -11.91 3.78 -11.47
CA ARG A 44 -11.59 2.34 -11.51
C ARG A 44 -11.85 1.74 -12.91
N PRO A 45 -11.13 0.68 -13.32
CA PRO A 45 -10.06 0.00 -12.57
C PRO A 45 -8.67 0.62 -12.78
N PHE A 46 -7.82 0.51 -11.76
CA PHE A 46 -6.41 0.87 -11.77
C PHE A 46 -5.52 -0.36 -11.96
N THR A 47 -4.45 -0.19 -12.73
CA THR A 47 -3.42 -1.24 -12.95
C THR A 47 -2.15 -1.01 -12.14
N SER A 48 -2.00 0.18 -11.55
CA SER A 48 -0.98 0.51 -10.57
C SER A 48 -1.46 1.67 -9.70
N VAL A 49 -0.93 1.79 -8.47
CA VAL A 49 -1.31 2.85 -7.53
C VAL A 49 -0.92 4.23 -8.05
N GLU A 50 0.16 4.31 -8.83
CA GLU A 50 0.66 5.57 -9.37
C GLU A 50 -0.27 6.19 -10.41
N GLU A 51 -1.23 5.42 -10.94
CA GLU A 51 -2.27 5.97 -11.81
C GLU A 51 -3.21 6.96 -11.07
N LEU A 52 -3.18 6.96 -9.73
CA LEU A 52 -3.93 7.92 -8.90
C LEU A 52 -3.54 9.37 -9.16
N VAL A 53 -2.32 9.67 -9.66
CA VAL A 53 -1.94 11.05 -10.04
C VAL A 53 -2.80 11.64 -11.17
N ARG A 54 -3.59 10.80 -11.85
CA ARG A 54 -4.57 11.22 -12.88
C ARG A 54 -5.93 11.58 -12.27
N VAL A 55 -6.17 11.21 -11.02
CA VAL A 55 -7.39 11.56 -10.29
C VAL A 55 -7.22 12.99 -9.80
N GLU A 56 -8.19 13.82 -10.13
CA GLU A 56 -8.19 15.22 -9.70
C GLU A 56 -8.12 15.32 -8.17
N GLY A 57 -7.23 16.16 -7.67
CA GLY A 57 -7.00 16.33 -6.23
C GLY A 57 -6.02 15.34 -5.60
N ILE A 58 -5.48 14.38 -6.36
CA ILE A 58 -4.36 13.54 -5.94
C ILE A 58 -3.12 13.96 -6.72
N VAL A 59 -2.32 14.82 -6.11
CA VAL A 59 -1.01 15.21 -6.65
C VAL A 59 0.06 14.23 -6.19
N ALA A 60 1.19 14.20 -6.89
CA ALA A 60 2.32 13.34 -6.51
C ALA A 60 2.83 13.62 -5.09
N ASP A 61 2.62 14.83 -4.56
CA ASP A 61 2.97 15.14 -3.17
C ASP A 61 2.13 14.36 -2.17
N VAL A 62 0.82 14.31 -2.36
CA VAL A 62 -0.10 13.50 -1.55
C VAL A 62 0.17 12.00 -1.72
N LEU A 63 0.47 11.57 -2.95
CA LEU A 63 0.72 10.16 -3.25
C LEU A 63 1.97 9.61 -2.53
N TYR A 64 3.03 10.43 -2.44
CA TYR A 64 4.34 10.04 -1.94
C TYR A 64 4.68 10.65 -0.57
N GLY A 65 3.74 11.33 0.09
CA GLY A 65 3.90 11.82 1.47
C GLY A 65 4.71 13.11 1.62
N PHE A 66 4.70 13.99 0.61
CA PHE A 66 5.41 15.28 0.63
C PHE A 66 4.58 16.46 1.14
N VAL A 67 3.30 16.24 1.48
CA VAL A 67 2.39 17.28 1.97
C VAL A 67 1.60 16.70 3.13
N ASP A 68 1.86 17.18 4.35
CA ASP A 68 0.83 17.21 5.39
C ASP A 68 -0.35 18.00 4.81
N ALA A 69 -1.56 17.48 4.89
CA ALA A 69 -2.73 18.26 4.53
C ALA A 69 -2.64 19.59 5.29
N PRO A 70 -2.55 20.76 4.63
CA PRO A 70 -2.65 22.00 5.37
C PRO A 70 -4.04 22.00 5.99
N ASP A 71 -4.10 22.00 7.32
CA ASP A 71 -5.28 22.48 8.02
C ASP A 71 -5.55 23.87 7.43
N PRO A 72 -6.68 24.10 6.75
CA PRO A 72 -6.97 25.43 6.29
C PRO A 72 -7.14 26.26 7.56
N LEU A 73 -6.10 27.00 7.94
CA LEU A 73 -6.22 28.13 8.84
C LEU A 73 -7.25 29.07 8.22
N GLY A 74 -8.51 28.83 8.58
CA GLY A 74 -9.61 29.69 8.24
C GLY A 74 -9.36 31.04 8.92
N PRO A 75 -9.61 32.16 8.23
CA PRO A 75 -9.47 33.46 8.86
C PRO A 75 -10.58 33.61 9.90
N GLY A 76 -10.24 33.42 11.17
CA GLY A 76 -11.07 33.86 12.29
C GLY A 76 -11.32 32.82 13.38
N GLN A 77 -10.31 32.54 14.21
CA GLN A 77 -10.53 32.32 15.65
C GLN A 77 -9.42 33.03 16.44
N SER A 78 -9.71 34.26 16.84
CA SER A 78 -8.96 35.02 17.82
C SER A 78 -9.40 34.61 19.23
N GLY A 79 -8.44 34.23 20.08
CA GLY A 79 -8.63 34.09 21.52
C GLY A 79 -7.28 33.89 22.23
N PRO A 80 -6.90 34.71 23.21
CA PRO A 80 -5.57 34.67 23.80
C PRO A 80 -5.52 33.57 24.88
N GLY A 81 -4.67 32.57 24.67
CA GLY A 81 -4.35 31.53 25.64
C GLY A 81 -2.83 31.41 25.76
N GLU A 82 -2.29 32.03 26.80
CA GLU A 82 -0.91 32.01 27.32
C GLU A 82 0.05 30.96 26.73
N ALA A 83 0.95 31.43 25.86
CA ALA A 83 2.17 30.70 25.51
C ALA A 83 3.17 30.80 26.67
N SER A 84 3.46 29.65 27.30
CA SER A 84 4.62 29.49 28.17
C SER A 84 5.87 29.46 27.31
N LEU A 85 6.68 30.51 27.40
CA LEU A 85 7.98 30.61 26.76
C LEU A 85 8.96 29.70 27.50
N SER A 86 9.31 28.54 26.91
CA SER A 86 10.58 27.89 27.20
C SER A 86 11.49 27.99 25.99
N SER A 87 12.58 28.71 26.18
CA SER A 87 13.70 28.90 25.28
C SER A 87 14.22 27.59 24.65
N ALA A 88 14.22 27.53 23.33
CA ALA A 88 15.09 26.64 22.58
C ALA A 88 16.02 27.52 21.73
N SER A 89 17.25 27.65 22.21
CA SER A 89 18.36 28.28 21.51
C SER A 89 18.76 27.44 20.30
N GLU A 90 18.96 28.11 19.19
CA GLU A 90 19.41 27.55 17.91
C GLU A 90 20.63 26.63 18.05
N SER A 91 20.49 25.43 17.53
CA SER A 91 21.59 24.60 17.07
C SER A 91 21.25 24.23 15.63
N ILE A 92 21.97 24.81 14.66
CA ILE A 92 21.92 24.35 13.27
C ILE A 92 22.59 22.98 13.26
N GLU A 93 21.78 21.92 13.28
CA GLU A 93 22.25 20.54 13.11
C GLU A 93 22.86 20.39 11.70
N PRO A 94 24.01 19.72 11.58
CA PRO A 94 24.64 19.46 10.28
C PRO A 94 23.75 18.55 9.43
N ILE A 95 23.75 18.76 8.11
CA ILE A 95 23.08 17.88 7.15
C ILE A 95 23.59 16.44 7.37
N PRO A 96 22.74 15.47 7.74
CA PRO A 96 23.19 14.12 8.05
C PRO A 96 23.74 13.43 6.80
N SER A 97 24.76 12.61 7.01
CA SER A 97 25.32 11.71 6.00
C SER A 97 24.28 10.70 5.50
N ILE A 98 24.54 10.12 4.33
CA ILE A 98 23.68 9.20 3.56
C ILE A 98 23.13 8.01 4.39
N ASP A 99 23.74 7.70 5.54
CA ASP A 99 23.43 6.55 6.39
C ASP A 99 22.56 6.85 7.64
N GLU A 100 22.27 8.12 7.95
CA GLU A 100 21.60 8.55 9.20
C GLU A 100 20.17 9.09 9.04
N PHE A 101 19.46 8.71 7.98
CA PHE A 101 18.01 8.91 7.94
C PHE A 101 17.36 7.87 8.85
N ASP A 102 17.19 8.20 10.13
CA ASP A 102 16.35 7.41 11.02
C ASP A 102 14.89 7.50 10.52
N GLY A 103 14.18 6.38 10.53
CA GLY A 103 12.79 6.30 10.08
C GLY A 103 11.81 6.93 11.06
N SER A 104 12.13 8.08 11.65
CA SER A 104 11.29 8.76 12.64
C SER A 104 10.18 9.58 11.97
N LEU A 105 8.96 9.09 12.16
CA LEU A 105 7.68 9.82 12.19
C LEU A 105 7.32 10.69 10.97
N THR A 106 7.30 10.08 9.78
CA THR A 106 6.40 10.56 8.70
C THR A 106 5.19 9.65 8.66
N GLU A 107 3.98 10.22 8.68
CA GLU A 107 2.75 9.45 8.50
C GLU A 107 2.85 8.61 7.20
N PRO A 108 2.33 7.37 7.19
CA PRO A 108 2.45 6.51 6.02
C PRO A 108 1.74 7.14 4.82
N SER A 109 2.47 7.24 3.70
CA SER A 109 1.94 7.86 2.49
C SER A 109 0.98 6.92 1.75
N LEU A 110 0.22 7.46 0.77
CA LEU A 110 -0.72 6.64 0.01
C LEU A 110 -0.05 5.47 -0.73
N ILE A 111 1.20 5.60 -1.18
CA ILE A 111 1.92 4.47 -1.82
C ILE A 111 2.24 3.33 -0.84
N ASP A 112 2.33 3.65 0.45
CA ASP A 112 2.59 2.69 1.52
C ASP A 112 1.29 1.99 1.98
N LEU A 113 0.15 2.69 1.90
CA LEU A 113 -1.15 2.21 2.35
C LEU A 113 -1.99 1.51 1.28
N LEU A 114 -1.74 1.81 0.00
CA LEU A 114 -2.57 1.35 -1.12
C LEU A 114 -1.89 0.27 -1.96
N THR A 115 -2.71 -0.60 -2.55
CA THR A 115 -2.29 -1.58 -3.55
C THR A 115 -3.35 -1.77 -4.65
N VAL A 116 -2.96 -2.45 -5.74
CA VAL A 116 -3.86 -3.07 -6.72
C VAL A 116 -3.74 -4.61 -6.71
N PHE A 117 -2.94 -5.15 -5.77
CA PHE A 117 -2.54 -6.54 -5.67
C PHE A 117 -2.96 -7.13 -4.32
N SER A 118 -4.27 -7.16 -4.07
CA SER A 118 -4.83 -7.85 -2.91
C SER A 118 -5.81 -8.91 -3.38
N PHE A 119 -5.37 -10.16 -3.33
CA PHE A 119 -6.26 -11.28 -3.62
C PHE A 119 -5.80 -12.58 -2.98
N ASP A 120 -6.77 -13.26 -2.39
CA ASP A 120 -6.57 -14.48 -1.63
C ASP A 120 -7.16 -15.69 -2.37
N PRO A 121 -6.39 -16.77 -2.65
CA PRO A 121 -6.92 -17.97 -3.29
C PRO A 121 -8.19 -18.48 -2.60
N ASN A 122 -9.22 -18.81 -3.39
CA ASN A 122 -10.48 -19.31 -2.86
C ASN A 122 -10.40 -20.82 -2.51
N VAL A 123 -9.50 -21.11 -1.57
CA VAL A 123 -9.17 -22.44 -1.06
C VAL A 123 -9.16 -22.42 0.47
N GLN A 124 -9.45 -23.58 1.06
CA GLN A 124 -9.50 -23.78 2.50
C GLN A 124 -8.10 -23.60 3.13
N ALA A 125 -8.04 -22.95 4.29
CA ALA A 125 -6.86 -22.88 5.15
C ALA A 125 -6.58 -24.22 5.86
N GLY A 126 -7.61 -25.06 5.96
CA GLY A 126 -7.56 -26.34 6.64
C GLY A 126 -7.82 -26.20 8.14
N ILE A 127 -8.81 -25.38 8.49
CA ILE A 127 -9.16 -25.07 9.89
C ILE A 127 -9.72 -26.32 10.59
N GLU A 128 -10.71 -26.99 9.99
CA GLU A 128 -11.28 -28.21 10.54
C GLU A 128 -10.25 -29.36 10.58
N SER A 129 -9.44 -29.47 9.52
CA SER A 129 -8.42 -30.51 9.39
C SER A 129 -7.31 -30.11 8.42
N PRO A 130 -6.03 -30.42 8.73
CA PRO A 130 -4.90 -30.15 7.83
C PRO A 130 -5.06 -30.77 6.43
N ASP A 131 -5.75 -31.91 6.29
CA ASP A 131 -5.98 -32.59 5.01
C ASP A 131 -6.92 -31.82 4.07
N LYS A 132 -7.57 -30.77 4.56
CA LYS A 132 -8.43 -29.88 3.77
C LYS A 132 -7.66 -28.69 3.21
N ARG A 133 -6.47 -28.38 3.74
CA ARG A 133 -5.66 -27.23 3.32
C ARG A 133 -5.42 -27.24 1.81
N GLY A 134 -5.70 -26.12 1.15
CA GLY A 134 -5.52 -25.95 -0.29
C GLY A 134 -6.62 -26.57 -1.16
N LYS A 135 -7.59 -27.30 -0.59
CA LYS A 135 -8.78 -27.73 -1.34
C LYS A 135 -9.65 -26.54 -1.69
N LEU A 136 -10.34 -26.60 -2.83
CA LEU A 136 -11.33 -25.57 -3.20
C LEU A 136 -12.44 -25.49 -2.15
N ARG A 137 -12.94 -24.28 -1.92
CA ARG A 137 -14.15 -24.08 -1.13
C ARG A 137 -15.37 -24.57 -1.90
N VAL A 138 -16.36 -25.09 -1.18
CA VAL A 138 -17.63 -25.54 -1.76
C VAL A 138 -18.50 -24.31 -2.05
N ASN A 139 -18.75 -24.02 -3.32
CA ASN A 139 -19.61 -22.90 -3.71
C ASN A 139 -21.09 -23.23 -3.47
N LEU A 140 -21.78 -22.46 -2.63
CA LEU A 140 -23.18 -22.67 -2.27
C LEU A 140 -24.19 -22.12 -3.30
N ASN A 141 -23.74 -21.32 -4.27
CA ASN A 141 -24.59 -20.68 -5.29
C ASN A 141 -24.59 -21.42 -6.64
N VAL A 142 -24.36 -22.74 -6.63
CA VAL A 142 -24.43 -23.59 -7.82
C VAL A 142 -25.72 -24.41 -7.85
N PRO A 143 -26.27 -24.77 -9.03
CA PRO A 143 -27.40 -25.69 -9.09
C PRO A 143 -27.11 -27.03 -8.40
N TRP A 144 -28.13 -27.62 -7.75
CA TRP A 144 -27.99 -28.94 -7.16
C TRP A 144 -27.58 -29.98 -8.22
N SER A 145 -26.56 -30.76 -7.93
CA SER A 145 -26.01 -31.79 -8.82
C SER A 145 -25.31 -32.88 -8.03
N ASP A 146 -25.12 -34.06 -8.63
CA ASP A 146 -24.35 -35.15 -8.00
C ASP A 146 -22.92 -34.73 -7.62
N ARG A 147 -22.32 -33.78 -8.36
CA ARG A 147 -20.99 -33.22 -8.05
C ARG A 147 -21.04 -32.39 -6.77
N PHE A 148 -22.05 -31.52 -6.64
CA PHE A 148 -22.23 -30.68 -5.46
C PHE A 148 -22.59 -31.51 -4.22
N GLU A 149 -23.48 -32.49 -4.36
CA GLU A 149 -23.85 -33.42 -3.29
C GLU A 149 -22.64 -34.18 -2.75
N ARG A 150 -21.80 -34.74 -3.64
CA ARG A 150 -20.53 -35.38 -3.26
C ARG A 150 -19.56 -34.42 -2.58
N ALA A 151 -19.48 -33.16 -3.03
CA ALA A 151 -18.60 -32.18 -2.40
C ALA A 151 -19.00 -31.88 -0.94
N ILE A 152 -20.30 -31.82 -0.65
CA ILE A 152 -20.82 -31.67 0.72
C ILE A 152 -20.54 -32.92 1.54
N GLU A 153 -20.79 -34.11 0.99
CA GLU A 153 -20.52 -35.39 1.66
C GLU A 153 -19.02 -35.58 1.96
N ASP A 154 -18.14 -35.25 1.02
CA ASP A 154 -16.69 -35.28 1.21
C ASP A 154 -16.23 -34.22 2.24
N GLN A 155 -16.97 -33.12 2.36
CA GLN A 155 -16.65 -32.07 3.31
C GLN A 155 -17.00 -32.49 4.74
N TRP A 156 -18.27 -32.84 4.99
CA TRP A 156 -18.83 -33.01 6.35
C TRP A 156 -19.60 -34.32 6.55
N GLY A 157 -19.52 -35.25 5.60
CA GLY A 157 -20.22 -36.53 5.65
C GLY A 157 -21.69 -36.44 5.21
N ARG A 158 -22.32 -37.61 5.22
CA ARG A 158 -23.65 -37.82 4.61
C ARG A 158 -24.80 -37.11 5.33
N GLU A 159 -24.66 -36.87 6.62
CA GLU A 159 -25.70 -36.18 7.42
C GLU A 159 -25.82 -34.71 7.02
N ALA A 160 -24.70 -34.05 6.69
CA ALA A 160 -24.68 -32.67 6.25
C ALA A 160 -25.40 -32.46 4.91
N VAL A 161 -25.39 -33.46 4.03
CA VAL A 161 -26.09 -33.41 2.74
C VAL A 161 -27.58 -33.13 2.93
N ALA A 162 -28.22 -33.79 3.90
CA ALA A 162 -29.65 -33.58 4.16
C ALA A 162 -29.95 -32.15 4.62
N VAL A 163 -29.11 -31.59 5.49
CA VAL A 163 -29.23 -30.22 5.99
C VAL A 163 -29.05 -29.21 4.86
N VAL A 164 -27.95 -29.32 4.10
CA VAL A 164 -27.65 -28.41 2.99
C VAL A 164 -28.71 -28.50 1.90
N LYS A 165 -29.26 -29.71 1.63
CA LYS A 165 -30.37 -29.88 0.70
C LYS A 165 -31.63 -29.15 1.15
N GLN A 166 -31.99 -29.24 2.42
CA GLN A 166 -33.14 -28.51 2.97
C GLN A 166 -32.95 -26.99 2.83
N LEU A 167 -31.73 -26.49 3.06
CA LEU A 167 -31.40 -25.08 2.86
C LEU A 167 -31.50 -24.67 1.39
N PHE A 168 -30.97 -25.51 0.49
CA PHE A 168 -31.06 -25.31 -0.95
C PHE A 168 -32.52 -25.23 -1.42
N ASP A 169 -33.36 -26.18 -1.00
CA ASP A 169 -34.78 -26.25 -1.35
C ASP A 169 -35.60 -25.07 -0.77
N SER A 170 -35.13 -24.45 0.32
CA SER A 170 -35.75 -23.23 0.89
C SER A 170 -35.55 -21.98 0.03
N GLY A 171 -34.66 -22.03 -0.97
CA GLY A 171 -34.32 -20.90 -1.83
C GLY A 171 -33.42 -19.85 -1.15
N MET A 172 -32.74 -20.23 -0.07
CA MET A 172 -31.78 -19.38 0.61
C MET A 172 -30.63 -19.01 -0.34
N GLN A 173 -30.30 -17.73 -0.41
CA GLN A 173 -29.19 -17.22 -1.21
C GLN A 173 -28.09 -16.73 -0.28
N PHE A 174 -26.84 -16.83 -0.74
CA PHE A 174 -25.68 -16.37 0.02
C PHE A 174 -24.89 -15.40 -0.86
N ARG A 175 -24.93 -14.09 -0.65
CA ARG A 175 -24.24 -13.15 -1.55
C ARG A 175 -22.85 -12.78 -1.07
N SER A 176 -22.58 -12.91 0.23
CA SER A 176 -21.31 -12.53 0.84
C SER A 176 -21.03 -13.38 2.08
N ASP A 177 -19.81 -13.29 2.62
CA ASP A 177 -19.43 -13.98 3.85
C ASP A 177 -20.26 -13.48 5.05
N ARG A 178 -20.57 -12.18 5.10
CA ARG A 178 -21.49 -11.64 6.09
C ARG A 178 -22.85 -12.35 6.05
N GLU A 179 -23.49 -12.41 4.88
CA GLU A 179 -24.81 -13.05 4.74
C GLU A 179 -24.75 -14.55 5.06
N LEU A 180 -23.62 -15.21 4.73
CA LEU A 180 -23.35 -16.59 5.13
C LEU A 180 -23.36 -16.76 6.66
N ILE A 181 -22.59 -15.95 7.39
CA ILE A 181 -22.51 -16.04 8.86
C ILE A 181 -23.86 -15.70 9.48
N GLU A 182 -24.56 -14.67 9.01
CA GLU A 182 -25.91 -14.34 9.49
C GLU A 182 -26.90 -15.50 9.28
N ASN A 183 -26.85 -16.17 8.14
CA ASN A 183 -27.70 -17.33 7.86
C ASN A 183 -27.38 -18.51 8.76
N VAL A 184 -26.10 -18.79 9.02
CA VAL A 184 -25.66 -19.83 9.96
C VAL A 184 -26.20 -19.55 11.37
N ARG A 185 -26.15 -18.29 11.82
CA ARG A 185 -26.71 -17.88 13.12
C ARG A 185 -28.23 -17.98 13.18
N ARG A 186 -28.95 -17.65 12.10
CA ARG A 186 -30.41 -17.86 12.00
C ARG A 186 -30.82 -19.33 12.14
N MET A 187 -29.91 -20.27 11.89
CA MET A 187 -30.11 -21.70 12.12
C MET A 187 -29.83 -22.13 13.57
N GLY A 188 -29.45 -21.20 14.45
CA GLY A 188 -29.15 -21.45 15.86
C GLY A 188 -27.70 -21.83 16.13
N ILE A 189 -26.80 -21.68 15.16
CA ILE A 189 -25.37 -21.95 15.32
C ILE A 189 -24.68 -20.63 15.72
N GLU A 190 -24.35 -20.48 17.00
CA GLU A 190 -23.64 -19.32 17.56
C GLU A 190 -22.20 -19.66 17.98
N ASP A 191 -21.80 -20.92 17.88
CA ASP A 191 -20.45 -21.36 18.24
C ASP A 191 -19.45 -20.84 17.20
N VAL A 192 -18.55 -19.97 17.63
CA VAL A 192 -17.55 -19.30 16.79
C VAL A 192 -16.63 -20.32 16.12
N GLU A 193 -16.28 -21.41 16.80
CA GLU A 193 -15.42 -22.45 16.25
C GLU A 193 -16.09 -23.17 15.08
N ILE A 194 -17.39 -23.46 15.20
CA ILE A 194 -18.19 -24.06 14.12
C ILE A 194 -18.34 -23.07 12.96
N ILE A 195 -18.64 -21.80 13.23
CA ILE A 195 -18.76 -20.76 12.20
C ILE A 195 -17.44 -20.62 11.43
N ARG A 196 -16.31 -20.61 12.14
CA ARG A 196 -14.95 -20.54 11.57
C ARG A 196 -14.70 -21.69 10.59
N GLN A 197 -15.06 -22.91 10.97
CA GLN A 197 -14.94 -24.10 10.11
C GLN A 197 -15.85 -24.01 8.87
N ILE A 198 -17.08 -23.51 9.02
CA ILE A 198 -18.00 -23.32 7.89
C ILE A 198 -17.44 -22.30 6.90
N VAL A 199 -17.04 -21.12 7.38
CA VAL A 199 -16.50 -20.03 6.54
C VAL A 199 -15.20 -20.45 5.83
N ASP A 200 -14.39 -21.32 6.43
CA ASP A 200 -13.22 -21.88 5.74
C ASP A 200 -13.62 -22.81 4.58
N ALA A 201 -14.68 -23.59 4.76
CA ALA A 201 -15.07 -24.67 3.86
C ALA A 201 -15.90 -24.22 2.66
N VAL A 202 -16.69 -23.15 2.78
CA VAL A 202 -17.64 -22.72 1.73
C VAL A 202 -17.35 -21.35 1.14
N THR A 203 -17.93 -21.10 -0.04
CA THR A 203 -17.87 -19.81 -0.70
C THR A 203 -19.21 -19.49 -1.35
N THR A 204 -19.44 -18.21 -1.62
CA THR A 204 -20.64 -17.67 -2.28
C THR A 204 -20.38 -17.29 -3.74
N THR A 205 -19.15 -17.46 -4.22
CA THR A 205 -18.73 -17.03 -5.55
C THR A 205 -18.02 -18.15 -6.29
N ASP A 206 -18.11 -18.11 -7.62
CA ASP A 206 -17.28 -18.91 -8.52
C ASP A 206 -15.89 -18.28 -8.73
N ASP A 207 -15.55 -17.18 -8.05
CA ASP A 207 -14.19 -16.62 -8.13
C ASP A 207 -13.12 -17.60 -7.63
N MET A 208 -12.07 -17.76 -8.43
CA MET A 208 -10.85 -18.47 -8.04
C MET A 208 -10.07 -17.71 -6.96
N TYR A 209 -10.26 -16.39 -6.88
CA TYR A 209 -9.55 -15.49 -5.98
C TYR A 209 -10.53 -14.52 -5.33
N ARG A 210 -10.45 -14.39 -4.01
CA ARG A 210 -11.22 -13.43 -3.23
C ARG A 210 -10.46 -12.11 -3.21
N LEU A 211 -10.95 -11.14 -3.98
CA LEU A 211 -10.28 -9.87 -4.23
C LEU A 211 -10.49 -8.87 -3.10
N GLY A 212 -9.55 -7.94 -2.91
CA GLY A 212 -9.71 -6.78 -2.05
C GLY A 212 -9.60 -7.03 -0.54
N ARG A 213 -9.14 -8.21 -0.12
CA ARG A 213 -9.06 -8.57 1.31
C ARG A 213 -7.78 -8.06 1.97
N VAL A 214 -7.91 -7.53 3.17
CA VAL A 214 -6.79 -7.01 3.95
C VAL A 214 -6.25 -8.12 4.87
N ASP A 215 -4.95 -8.43 4.76
CA ASP A 215 -4.26 -9.33 5.67
C ASP A 215 -4.05 -8.67 7.03
N ILE A 216 -4.95 -8.97 7.96
CA ILE A 216 -4.93 -8.41 9.31
C ILE A 216 -3.83 -9.00 10.20
N LEU A 217 -2.94 -9.85 9.70
CA LEU A 217 -1.70 -10.23 10.39
C LEU A 217 -0.50 -9.36 9.97
N ARG A 218 -0.64 -8.57 8.90
CA ARG A 218 0.47 -7.77 8.33
C ARG A 218 0.13 -6.31 8.06
N ALA A 219 -1.15 -5.95 8.08
CA ALA A 219 -1.59 -4.59 7.86
C ALA A 219 -1.02 -3.61 8.91
N SER A 220 -0.60 -2.43 8.47
CA SER A 220 -0.18 -1.35 9.38
C SER A 220 -1.37 -0.81 10.19
N ALA A 221 -1.09 -0.05 11.26
CA ALA A 221 -2.14 0.56 12.08
C ALA A 221 -3.08 1.44 11.24
N ALA A 222 -2.52 2.26 10.35
CA ALA A 222 -3.30 3.11 9.44
C ALA A 222 -4.15 2.31 8.44
N ALA A 223 -3.67 1.16 7.93
CA ALA A 223 -4.46 0.30 7.06
C ALA A 223 -5.59 -0.41 7.83
N LEU A 224 -5.35 -0.81 9.08
CA LEU A 224 -6.38 -1.39 9.95
C LEU A 224 -7.45 -0.36 10.31
N ALA A 225 -7.06 0.84 10.69
CA ALA A 225 -7.97 1.92 11.04
C ALA A 225 -8.84 2.40 9.86
N ALA A 226 -8.48 2.02 8.63
CA ALA A 226 -9.31 2.27 7.46
C ALA A 226 -10.49 1.27 7.34
N LEU A 227 -10.45 0.13 8.05
CA LEU A 227 -11.51 -0.87 8.02
C LEU A 227 -12.72 -0.43 8.88
N PRO A 228 -13.96 -0.78 8.47
CA PRO A 228 -15.16 -0.45 9.24
C PRO A 228 -15.11 -0.99 10.67
N GLY A 229 -15.36 -0.13 11.66
CA GLY A 229 -15.42 -0.54 13.07
C GLY A 229 -14.05 -0.73 13.75
N ILE A 230 -12.94 -0.45 13.07
CA ILE A 230 -11.61 -0.46 13.68
C ILE A 230 -11.12 0.98 13.83
N ASP A 231 -10.99 1.45 15.07
CA ASP A 231 -10.35 2.73 15.36
C ASP A 231 -8.84 2.59 15.58
N ALA A 232 -8.15 3.72 15.79
CA ALA A 232 -6.70 3.72 15.98
C ALA A 232 -6.26 2.92 17.21
N THR A 233 -7.06 2.89 18.28
CA THR A 233 -6.73 2.14 19.50
C THR A 233 -6.85 0.65 19.27
N LEU A 234 -7.96 0.19 18.70
CA LEU A 234 -8.17 -1.21 18.34
C LEU A 234 -7.14 -1.69 17.31
N ALA A 235 -6.73 -0.83 16.37
CA ALA A 235 -5.68 -1.14 15.40
C ALA A 235 -4.34 -1.49 16.09
N GLU A 236 -3.92 -0.71 17.10
CA GLU A 236 -2.71 -1.01 17.89
C GLU A 236 -2.87 -2.28 18.73
N GLU A 237 -4.04 -2.51 19.34
CA GLU A 237 -4.32 -3.74 20.09
C GLU A 237 -4.23 -4.99 19.20
N ILE A 238 -4.75 -4.90 17.96
CA ILE A 238 -4.62 -5.96 16.96
C ILE A 238 -3.14 -6.23 16.68
N ILE A 239 -2.32 -5.18 16.47
CA ILE A 239 -0.89 -5.32 16.19
C ILE A 239 -0.17 -6.02 17.34
N ASP A 240 -0.38 -5.54 18.58
CA ASP A 240 0.23 -6.09 19.79
C ASP A 240 -0.13 -7.56 20.04
N LEU A 241 -1.32 -7.99 19.60
CA LEU A 241 -1.78 -9.36 19.84
C LEU A 241 -1.23 -10.36 18.79
N ARG A 242 -1.00 -9.93 17.55
CA ARG A 242 -0.52 -10.80 16.43
C ARG A 242 0.71 -11.62 16.77
N ASP A 243 1.66 -11.04 17.50
CA ASP A 243 2.93 -11.68 17.82
C ASP A 243 2.79 -12.86 18.78
N ARG A 244 1.67 -12.91 19.53
CA ARG A 244 1.38 -13.93 20.54
C ARG A 244 0.37 -14.97 20.08
N LEU A 245 -0.21 -14.82 18.89
CA LEU A 245 -1.18 -15.76 18.35
C LEU A 245 -0.59 -17.15 18.12
N SER A 246 -1.39 -18.17 18.42
CA SER A 246 -1.09 -19.54 18.06
C SER A 246 -1.14 -19.74 16.54
N ASP A 247 -0.49 -20.80 16.05
CA ASP A 247 -0.54 -21.16 14.62
C ASP A 247 -1.97 -21.46 14.15
N GLU A 248 -2.83 -21.95 15.05
CA GLU A 248 -4.23 -22.26 14.75
C GLU A 248 -5.09 -20.99 14.65
N ALA A 249 -4.91 -20.04 15.55
CA ALA A 249 -5.62 -18.75 15.51
C ALA A 249 -5.29 -17.98 14.23
N ARG A 250 -4.04 -18.03 13.77
CA ARG A 250 -3.58 -17.39 12.52
C ARG A 250 -4.25 -17.92 11.25
N LEU A 251 -4.95 -19.06 11.31
CA LEU A 251 -5.63 -19.63 10.13
C LEU A 251 -6.92 -18.90 9.75
N SER A 252 -7.54 -18.16 10.67
CA SER A 252 -8.81 -17.46 10.42
C SER A 252 -8.76 -16.02 10.87
N PRO A 253 -9.27 -15.05 10.10
CA PRO A 253 -9.44 -13.68 10.60
C PRO A 253 -10.43 -13.56 11.76
N MET A 254 -11.20 -14.61 12.06
CA MET A 254 -12.08 -14.67 13.25
C MET A 254 -11.32 -14.74 14.58
N TRP A 255 -9.98 -14.84 14.58
CA TRP A 255 -9.19 -14.73 15.80
C TRP A 255 -9.47 -13.43 16.58
N LEU A 256 -9.91 -12.36 15.88
CA LEU A 256 -10.37 -11.12 16.51
C LEU A 256 -11.55 -11.34 17.48
N VAL A 257 -12.43 -12.28 17.16
CA VAL A 257 -13.57 -12.66 18.00
C VAL A 257 -13.13 -13.65 19.08
N ASP A 258 -12.32 -14.64 18.71
CA ASP A 258 -11.82 -15.67 19.65
C ASP A 258 -11.02 -15.07 20.81
N GLU A 259 -10.22 -14.05 20.52
CA GLU A 259 -9.42 -13.31 21.51
C GLU A 259 -10.20 -12.18 22.20
N GLY A 260 -11.47 -11.99 21.84
CA GLY A 260 -12.36 -11.01 22.47
C GLY A 260 -12.04 -9.54 22.16
N LEU A 261 -11.32 -9.25 21.06
CA LEU A 261 -11.07 -7.88 20.62
C LEU A 261 -12.34 -7.21 20.08
N ILE A 262 -13.17 -8.00 19.39
CA ILE A 262 -14.48 -7.56 18.87
C ILE A 262 -15.53 -8.65 19.05
N THR A 263 -16.79 -8.26 19.04
CA THR A 263 -17.94 -9.17 19.03
C THR A 263 -18.15 -9.79 17.65
N LEU A 264 -18.91 -10.90 17.59
CA LEU A 264 -19.31 -11.50 16.32
C LEU A 264 -20.16 -10.56 15.47
N ASP A 265 -20.98 -9.70 16.08
CA ASP A 265 -21.79 -8.71 15.36
C ASP A 265 -20.93 -7.63 14.70
N GLU A 266 -19.87 -7.16 15.39
CA GLU A 266 -18.91 -6.22 14.82
C GLU A 266 -18.08 -6.87 13.70
N TYR A 267 -17.71 -8.15 13.86
CA TYR A 267 -16.99 -8.90 12.83
C TYR A 267 -17.76 -9.02 11.50
N LEU A 268 -19.10 -9.00 11.52
CA LEU A 268 -19.92 -9.04 10.30
C LEU A 268 -19.64 -7.88 9.35
N GLU A 269 -19.21 -6.73 9.85
CA GLU A 269 -18.81 -5.58 9.01
C GLU A 269 -17.45 -5.81 8.33
N LEU A 270 -16.64 -6.74 8.85
CA LEU A 270 -15.29 -7.06 8.37
C LEU A 270 -15.23 -8.34 7.53
N ALA A 271 -16.19 -9.26 7.67
CA ALA A 271 -16.15 -10.62 7.13
C ALA A 271 -15.78 -10.70 5.63
N ASP A 272 -16.23 -9.74 4.84
CA ASP A 272 -15.95 -9.66 3.40
C ASP A 272 -14.63 -8.95 3.05
N LEU A 273 -14.03 -8.24 4.01
CA LEU A 273 -12.91 -7.32 3.82
C LEU A 273 -11.57 -7.86 4.34
N VAL A 274 -11.57 -8.88 5.20
CA VAL A 274 -10.33 -9.34 5.87
C VAL A 274 -9.91 -10.75 5.47
N THR A 275 -8.62 -11.03 5.64
CA THR A 275 -7.97 -12.35 5.52
C THR A 275 -6.76 -12.41 6.48
N THR A 276 -6.12 -13.56 6.59
CA THR A 276 -4.84 -13.74 7.33
C THR A 276 -3.69 -14.17 6.41
N ARG A 277 -3.94 -14.20 5.09
CA ARG A 277 -3.02 -14.71 4.09
C ARG A 277 -2.50 -13.59 3.21
N SER A 278 -1.19 -13.63 2.94
CA SER A 278 -0.51 -12.77 1.99
C SER A 278 0.11 -13.59 0.87
N MET A 279 -0.34 -13.36 -0.35
CA MET A 279 0.12 -14.08 -1.54
C MET A 279 0.83 -13.18 -2.54
N GLN A 280 0.74 -11.86 -2.36
CA GLN A 280 1.44 -10.86 -3.16
C GLN A 280 2.43 -10.13 -2.28
N TRP A 281 3.69 -10.14 -2.72
CA TRP A 281 4.81 -9.63 -1.96
C TRP A 281 5.63 -8.67 -2.79
N ARG A 282 5.80 -7.45 -2.30
CA ARG A 282 6.66 -6.45 -2.90
C ARG A 282 8.08 -6.58 -2.35
N VAL A 283 9.04 -6.60 -3.27
CA VAL A 283 10.47 -6.62 -2.98
C VAL A 283 11.17 -5.52 -3.75
N ARG A 284 12.25 -4.97 -3.17
CA ARG A 284 13.17 -4.06 -3.85
C ARG A 284 14.41 -4.85 -4.26
N ILE A 285 14.65 -4.95 -5.56
CA ILE A 285 15.78 -5.66 -6.13
C ILE A 285 16.82 -4.63 -6.57
N GLU A 286 18.04 -4.78 -6.09
CA GLU A 286 19.19 -3.99 -6.53
C GLU A 286 20.10 -4.89 -7.38
N ALA A 287 20.50 -4.39 -8.54
CA ALA A 287 21.40 -5.10 -9.44
C ALA A 287 22.47 -4.15 -9.97
N GLY A 288 23.67 -4.66 -10.17
CA GLY A 288 24.81 -3.91 -10.73
C GLY A 288 26.01 -4.83 -10.85
N PHE A 289 27.15 -4.27 -11.23
CA PHE A 289 28.41 -5.00 -11.29
C PHE A 289 29.15 -4.84 -9.97
N GLN A 290 29.51 -5.94 -9.35
CA GLN A 290 30.41 -5.95 -8.21
C GLN A 290 31.83 -5.65 -8.71
N GLU A 291 32.47 -4.58 -8.23
CA GLU A 291 33.90 -4.42 -8.45
C GLU A 291 34.63 -5.45 -7.57
N PRO A 292 35.49 -6.32 -8.14
CA PRO A 292 36.33 -7.18 -7.32
C PRO A 292 37.18 -6.30 -6.40
N ALA A 293 37.19 -6.60 -5.10
CA ALA A 293 37.99 -5.88 -4.09
C ALA A 293 39.50 -5.77 -4.43
N ALA A 294 39.97 -6.50 -5.44
CA ALA A 294 41.34 -6.57 -5.93
C ALA A 294 41.97 -5.24 -6.43
N TYR A 295 41.19 -4.18 -6.63
CA TYR A 295 41.75 -2.88 -7.08
C TYR A 295 41.78 -1.78 -6.00
N ALA A 296 41.26 -2.04 -4.79
CA ALA A 296 41.45 -1.16 -3.66
C ALA A 296 42.84 -1.37 -3.05
N SER A 297 43.87 -0.90 -3.76
CA SER A 297 45.26 -0.71 -3.29
C SER A 297 45.81 -1.84 -2.42
N GLN A 298 46.52 -2.81 -3.03
CA GLN A 298 47.36 -3.76 -2.28
C GLN A 298 48.25 -3.00 -1.27
N PRO A 299 48.03 -3.13 0.05
CA PRO A 299 49.03 -2.69 1.00
C PRO A 299 50.22 -3.64 0.85
N PRO A 300 51.44 -3.12 0.63
CA PRO A 300 52.61 -3.98 0.42
C PRO A 300 52.84 -4.86 1.65
N GLY A 301 52.86 -6.19 1.47
CA GLY A 301 53.26 -7.15 2.51
C GLY A 301 52.16 -8.11 3.02
N VAL A 302 50.94 -8.08 2.49
CA VAL A 302 49.87 -9.03 2.87
C VAL A 302 49.78 -10.16 1.84
N GLY A 303 49.82 -11.43 2.30
CA GLY A 303 49.75 -12.60 1.42
C GLY A 303 48.37 -12.82 0.80
N GLU A 304 48.34 -13.34 -0.43
CA GLU A 304 47.11 -13.57 -1.25
C GLU A 304 45.99 -14.28 -0.48
N SER A 305 46.29 -15.28 0.34
CA SER A 305 45.27 -16.06 1.07
C SER A 305 44.55 -15.30 2.19
N VAL A 306 45.17 -14.25 2.75
CA VAL A 306 44.53 -13.39 3.77
C VAL A 306 43.66 -12.34 3.10
N LEU A 307 44.06 -11.88 1.91
CA LEU A 307 43.30 -10.97 1.06
C LEU A 307 42.06 -11.63 0.45
N GLU A 308 42.14 -12.89 0.04
CA GLU A 308 40.96 -13.66 -0.41
C GLU A 308 39.91 -13.81 0.69
N GLY A 309 40.33 -14.17 1.92
CA GLY A 309 39.41 -14.29 3.05
C GLY A 309 38.79 -12.97 3.50
N LEU A 310 39.53 -11.85 3.42
CA LEU A 310 38.98 -10.51 3.69
C LEU A 310 38.09 -10.01 2.54
N ALA A 311 38.42 -10.32 1.29
CA ALA A 311 37.62 -9.96 0.13
C ALA A 311 36.28 -10.71 0.11
N GLU A 312 36.25 -11.99 0.52
CA GLU A 312 34.99 -12.73 0.70
C GLU A 312 34.11 -12.14 1.82
N LEU A 313 34.72 -11.70 2.93
CA LEU A 313 33.99 -11.05 4.03
C LEU A 313 33.49 -9.64 3.67
N MET A 314 34.20 -8.92 2.79
CA MET A 314 33.82 -7.57 2.33
C MET A 314 33.00 -7.58 1.04
N ALA A 315 32.87 -8.73 0.37
CA ALA A 315 32.12 -8.86 -0.89
C ALA A 315 30.62 -8.57 -0.71
N GLU A 316 30.04 -8.92 0.43
CA GLU A 316 28.63 -8.65 0.74
C GLU A 316 28.33 -7.15 0.87
N GLU A 317 29.34 -6.32 1.13
CA GLU A 317 29.21 -4.86 1.32
C GLU A 317 29.82 -4.04 0.16
N ALA A 318 30.34 -4.70 -0.88
CA ALA A 318 30.97 -4.00 -1.99
C ALA A 318 29.92 -3.18 -2.77
N PRO A 319 30.12 -1.85 -2.96
CA PRO A 319 29.16 -1.02 -3.68
C PRO A 319 29.00 -1.49 -5.12
N LEU A 320 27.75 -1.63 -5.56
CA LEU A 320 27.41 -2.01 -6.92
C LEU A 320 27.71 -0.86 -7.89
N ARG A 321 28.54 -1.11 -8.91
CA ARG A 321 28.72 -0.23 -10.06
C ARG A 321 27.53 -0.37 -11.02
N ASP A 322 27.12 0.73 -11.66
CA ASP A 322 25.97 0.78 -12.58
C ASP A 322 24.68 0.26 -11.91
N ARG A 323 24.53 0.57 -10.62
CA ARG A 323 23.40 0.15 -9.78
C ARG A 323 22.08 0.58 -10.39
N VAL A 324 21.20 -0.40 -10.61
CA VAL A 324 19.80 -0.23 -10.95
C VAL A 324 18.93 -0.82 -9.84
N VAL A 325 17.78 -0.20 -9.61
CA VAL A 325 16.84 -0.62 -8.56
C VAL A 325 15.49 -0.88 -9.19
N TYR A 326 14.88 -2.01 -8.85
CA TYR A 326 13.54 -2.37 -9.28
C TYR A 326 12.62 -2.60 -8.10
N ASP A 327 11.42 -2.03 -8.14
CA ASP A 327 10.32 -2.45 -7.30
C ASP A 327 9.55 -3.55 -8.03
N VAL A 328 9.41 -4.71 -7.39
CA VAL A 328 8.86 -5.92 -7.98
C VAL A 328 7.77 -6.48 -7.07
N VAL A 329 6.61 -6.82 -7.63
CA VAL A 329 5.59 -7.60 -6.91
C VAL A 329 5.65 -9.04 -7.40
N VAL A 330 5.94 -9.96 -6.50
CA VAL A 330 5.90 -11.40 -6.71
C VAL A 330 4.55 -11.92 -6.24
N ASP A 331 3.82 -12.60 -7.11
CA ASP A 331 2.55 -13.25 -6.80
C ASP A 331 2.73 -14.77 -6.77
N VAL A 332 2.46 -15.36 -5.60
CA VAL A 332 2.54 -16.81 -5.33
C VAL A 332 1.17 -17.46 -5.14
N SER A 333 0.08 -16.74 -5.45
CA SER A 333 -1.31 -17.23 -5.30
C SER A 333 -1.72 -18.29 -6.34
N SER A 334 -0.95 -18.45 -7.42
CA SER A 334 -1.18 -19.43 -8.48
C SER A 334 -0.19 -20.58 -8.37
N GLU A 335 -0.47 -21.72 -9.02
CA GLU A 335 0.42 -22.90 -9.00
C GLU A 335 1.86 -22.60 -9.43
N ARG A 336 2.05 -21.58 -10.26
CA ARG A 336 3.36 -21.06 -10.66
C ARG A 336 3.51 -19.63 -10.15
N PRO A 337 4.53 -19.35 -9.31
CA PRO A 337 4.90 -17.99 -8.95
C PRO A 337 5.15 -17.14 -10.19
N ARG A 338 4.77 -15.86 -10.14
CA ARG A 338 5.04 -14.91 -11.22
C ARG A 338 5.42 -13.53 -10.72
N VAL A 339 6.13 -12.79 -11.56
CA VAL A 339 6.31 -11.34 -11.38
C VAL A 339 5.06 -10.65 -11.90
N ALA A 340 4.23 -10.13 -10.99
CA ALA A 340 2.98 -9.43 -11.31
C ALA A 340 3.22 -7.95 -11.68
N TYR A 341 4.27 -7.35 -11.12
CA TYR A 341 4.66 -5.97 -11.37
C TYR A 341 6.17 -5.86 -11.31
N MET A 342 6.76 -5.04 -12.18
CA MET A 342 8.17 -4.69 -12.14
C MET A 342 8.34 -3.28 -12.68
N ARG A 343 8.96 -2.42 -11.90
CA ARG A 343 9.26 -1.04 -12.28
C ARG A 343 10.66 -0.69 -11.86
N GLU A 344 11.40 -0.06 -12.78
CA GLU A 344 12.67 0.56 -12.44
C GLU A 344 12.43 1.82 -11.59
N VAL A 345 13.06 1.88 -10.43
CA VAL A 345 12.97 2.96 -9.43
C VAL A 345 14.35 3.48 -9.04
N THR A 346 15.38 3.25 -9.86
CA THR A 346 16.77 3.66 -9.62
C THR A 346 16.90 5.11 -9.16
N MET A 347 16.15 6.01 -9.79
CA MET A 347 16.18 7.46 -9.53
C MET A 347 15.03 7.94 -8.63
N LEU A 348 14.21 7.04 -8.10
CA LEU A 348 13.03 7.41 -7.31
C LEU A 348 13.44 8.14 -6.04
N ASP A 349 14.33 7.56 -5.24
CA ASP A 349 14.80 8.16 -3.98
C ASP A 349 15.40 9.58 -4.23
N LEU A 350 16.13 9.78 -5.34
CA LEU A 350 16.64 11.12 -5.71
C LEU A 350 15.52 12.07 -6.11
N ALA A 351 14.58 11.62 -6.93
CA ALA A 351 13.44 12.43 -7.36
C ALA A 351 12.56 12.85 -6.18
N GLN A 352 12.41 11.97 -5.19
CA GLN A 352 11.73 12.25 -3.92
C GLN A 352 12.46 13.33 -3.13
N ARG A 353 13.78 13.23 -2.93
CA ARG A 353 14.57 14.25 -2.22
C ARG A 353 14.57 15.62 -2.90
N LEU A 354 14.72 15.66 -4.22
CA LEU A 354 14.66 16.93 -4.97
C LEU A 354 13.29 17.61 -4.84
N ARG A 355 12.22 16.81 -4.79
CA ARG A 355 10.87 17.31 -4.58
C ARG A 355 10.67 17.81 -3.14
N GLN A 356 11.15 17.08 -2.13
CA GLN A 356 11.09 17.54 -0.74
C GLN A 356 11.79 18.89 -0.59
N ALA A 357 13.00 19.05 -1.15
CA ALA A 357 13.73 20.32 -1.11
C ALA A 357 12.94 21.47 -1.77
N ASP A 358 12.26 21.22 -2.90
CA ASP A 358 11.40 22.20 -3.58
C ASP A 358 10.16 22.57 -2.72
N VAL A 359 9.57 21.58 -2.04
CA VAL A 359 8.46 21.81 -1.10
C VAL A 359 8.90 22.64 0.10
N ASP A 360 10.03 22.29 0.73
CA ASP A 360 10.57 23.00 1.90
C ASP A 360 10.91 24.46 1.55
N GLU A 361 11.50 24.68 0.38
CA GLU A 361 11.79 26.03 -0.12
C GLU A 361 10.50 26.85 -0.31
N ARG A 362 9.46 26.23 -0.88
CA ARG A 362 8.15 26.89 -1.06
C ARG A 362 7.49 27.23 0.27
N ILE A 363 7.48 26.30 1.22
CA ILE A 363 6.94 26.55 2.58
C ILE A 363 7.68 27.70 3.26
N SER A 364 9.02 27.72 3.19
CA SER A 364 9.83 28.78 3.77
C SER A 364 9.52 30.15 3.14
N GLN A 365 9.29 30.20 1.82
CA GLN A 365 8.89 31.43 1.13
C GLN A 365 7.51 31.90 1.56
N ASP A 366 6.52 31.00 1.65
CA ASP A 366 5.16 31.32 2.09
C ASP A 366 5.12 31.81 3.54
N GLN A 367 5.91 31.20 4.43
CA GLN A 367 6.05 31.66 5.83
C GLN A 367 6.64 33.07 5.91
N ARG A 368 7.72 33.35 5.17
CA ARG A 368 8.30 34.70 5.12
C ARG A 368 7.31 35.72 4.59
N ALA A 369 6.57 35.40 3.54
CA ALA A 369 5.55 36.28 2.99
C ALA A 369 4.39 36.54 3.95
N PHE A 370 3.95 35.52 4.71
CA PHE A 370 2.94 35.66 5.75
C PHE A 370 3.43 36.53 6.90
N GLU A 371 4.65 36.29 7.40
CA GLU A 371 5.26 37.11 8.44
C GLU A 371 5.36 38.57 7.98
N GLU A 372 5.92 38.84 6.81
CA GLU A 372 5.98 40.19 6.24
C GLU A 372 4.61 40.87 6.18
N ALA A 373 3.56 40.15 5.77
CA ALA A 373 2.20 40.67 5.72
C ALA A 373 1.63 40.96 7.13
N LEU A 374 1.90 40.09 8.10
CA LEU A 374 1.48 40.25 9.50
C LEU A 374 2.18 41.45 10.17
N TRP A 375 3.48 41.61 9.96
CA TRP A 375 4.25 42.75 10.49
C TRP A 375 3.77 44.09 9.91
N ALA A 376 3.48 44.12 8.60
CA ALA A 376 2.91 45.28 7.94
C ALA A 376 1.50 45.62 8.47
N GLU A 377 0.65 44.61 8.73
CA GLU A 377 -0.68 44.81 9.31
C GLU A 377 -0.60 45.29 10.78
N MET A 378 0.38 44.81 11.54
CA MET A 378 0.64 45.25 12.90
C MET A 378 1.33 46.62 12.99
N GLY A 379 1.74 47.21 11.85
CA GLY A 379 2.39 48.52 11.79
C GLY A 379 3.77 48.56 12.45
N LEU A 380 4.48 47.43 12.47
CA LEU A 380 5.77 47.26 13.14
C LEU A 380 6.97 47.30 12.17
N ASP A 381 6.77 47.79 10.95
CA ASP A 381 7.79 47.88 9.90
C ASP A 381 9.06 48.65 10.34
N GLU A 382 8.96 49.57 11.32
CA GLU A 382 10.09 50.38 11.80
C GLU A 382 11.05 49.63 12.74
N LEU A 383 10.64 48.52 13.37
CA LEU A 383 11.45 47.80 14.37
C LEU A 383 12.53 46.87 13.76
N MET A 384 12.50 46.63 12.45
CA MET A 384 13.54 45.91 11.71
C MET A 384 14.73 46.81 11.33
N SER A 385 14.62 48.13 11.54
CA SER A 385 15.64 49.11 11.13
C SER A 385 16.73 49.39 12.17
N GLU A 386 16.61 48.86 13.39
CA GLU A 386 17.67 48.97 14.39
C GLU A 386 18.63 47.76 14.28
N GLU A 387 19.80 48.02 13.70
CA GLU A 387 20.94 47.12 13.68
C GLU A 387 21.18 46.48 15.06
N SER A 388 21.10 45.15 15.12
CA SER A 388 21.57 44.39 16.28
C SER A 388 23.06 44.68 16.52
N PRO A 389 23.51 45.19 17.69
CA PRO A 389 24.89 45.65 17.90
C PRO A 389 25.95 44.54 18.01
N LEU A 390 25.63 43.29 17.67
CA LEU A 390 26.52 42.13 17.87
C LEU A 390 27.11 41.54 16.58
N ALA A 391 26.85 42.11 15.41
CA ALA A 391 27.47 41.68 14.15
C ALA A 391 28.79 42.42 13.85
N GLY A 392 29.72 42.41 14.81
CA GLY A 392 31.10 42.83 14.58
C GLY A 392 31.98 41.61 14.34
N GLN A 393 32.48 41.47 13.11
CA GLN A 393 33.44 40.47 12.60
C GLN A 393 32.83 39.20 11.98
N ALA A 394 32.39 39.31 10.73
CA ALA A 394 32.55 38.25 9.75
C ALA A 394 33.27 38.85 8.53
N GLU A 395 34.48 38.35 8.27
CA GLU A 395 35.30 38.78 7.13
C GLU A 395 34.61 38.44 5.80
N ASP A 396 34.80 39.36 4.86
CA ASP A 396 34.38 39.38 3.47
C ASP A 396 34.94 38.14 2.70
N VAL A 397 34.16 37.05 2.63
CA VAL A 397 34.39 35.98 1.64
C VAL A 397 33.43 36.19 0.49
N ARG A 398 33.93 36.83 -0.56
CA ARG A 398 33.25 36.93 -1.86
C ARG A 398 33.13 35.53 -2.47
N LEU A 399 31.94 34.94 -2.37
CA LEU A 399 31.54 33.82 -3.21
C LEU A 399 31.25 34.35 -4.63
N ALA A 400 32.03 33.83 -5.58
CA ALA A 400 31.88 34.10 -7.00
C ALA A 400 30.49 33.65 -7.51
N ASP A 401 30.00 34.37 -8.52
CA ASP A 401 28.74 34.18 -9.23
C ASP A 401 28.33 32.71 -9.41
N GLY A 402 27.29 32.29 -8.68
CA GLY A 402 26.51 31.09 -8.98
C GLY A 402 25.61 31.32 -10.22
N PRO A 403 25.31 30.28 -11.02
CA PRO A 403 24.58 30.45 -12.27
C PRO A 403 23.14 30.90 -11.99
N SER A 404 22.80 32.12 -12.44
CA SER A 404 21.46 32.67 -12.34
C SER A 404 20.47 31.81 -13.15
N TRP A 405 19.56 31.12 -12.49
CA TRP A 405 18.40 30.48 -13.12
C TRP A 405 17.42 31.57 -13.56
N ARG A 406 17.65 32.16 -14.74
CA ARG A 406 16.65 33.00 -15.39
C ARG A 406 15.51 32.10 -15.87
N SER A 407 14.36 32.23 -15.21
CA SER A 407 13.06 31.85 -15.75
C SER A 407 12.94 32.30 -17.22
N GLY A 408 12.64 31.36 -18.12
CA GLY A 408 12.37 31.64 -19.54
C GLY A 408 13.42 31.21 -20.55
N SER A 409 14.22 30.17 -20.28
CA SER A 409 15.09 29.58 -21.30
C SER A 409 14.28 28.88 -22.39
N ARG A 410 14.64 29.12 -23.67
CA ARG A 410 14.11 28.41 -24.87
C ARG A 410 14.20 26.87 -24.78
N ILE A 411 14.98 26.35 -23.82
CA ILE A 411 15.14 24.91 -23.55
C ILE A 411 13.94 24.35 -22.77
N ASP A 412 13.35 25.11 -21.85
CA ASP A 412 12.20 24.67 -21.04
C ASP A 412 10.92 24.63 -21.86
N GLN A 413 10.72 25.60 -22.76
CA GLN A 413 9.63 25.56 -23.75
C GLN A 413 9.75 24.34 -24.68
N ARG A 414 10.97 23.99 -25.11
CA ARG A 414 11.19 22.79 -25.95
C ARG A 414 10.98 21.48 -25.19
N ARG A 415 11.19 21.45 -23.88
CA ARG A 415 10.90 20.28 -23.02
C ARG A 415 9.39 20.15 -22.78
N ALA A 416 8.69 21.24 -22.49
CA ALA A 416 7.23 21.27 -22.39
C ALA A 416 6.56 20.85 -23.72
N ASP A 417 7.04 21.37 -24.86
CA ASP A 417 6.53 21.00 -26.18
C ASP A 417 6.81 19.54 -26.56
N ARG A 418 7.86 18.92 -25.99
CA ARG A 418 8.19 17.51 -26.22
C ARG A 418 7.32 16.61 -25.33
N ALA A 419 7.00 17.05 -24.12
CA ALA A 419 6.04 16.39 -23.23
C ALA A 419 4.61 16.43 -23.78
N ASN A 420 4.18 17.56 -24.35
CA ASN A 420 2.87 17.67 -25.00
C ASN A 420 2.77 16.79 -26.26
N ARG A 421 3.84 16.70 -27.05
CA ARG A 421 3.86 15.81 -28.22
C ARG A 421 3.91 14.32 -27.86
N SER A 422 4.40 13.95 -26.67
CA SER A 422 4.36 12.56 -26.21
C SER A 422 2.97 12.19 -25.68
N THR A 423 2.29 13.10 -24.97
CA THR A 423 0.90 12.91 -24.54
C THR A 423 -0.07 12.83 -25.71
N GLU A 424 0.08 13.67 -26.74
CA GLU A 424 -0.71 13.58 -27.99
C GLU A 424 -0.51 12.26 -28.73
N ARG A 425 0.73 11.75 -28.79
CA ARG A 425 1.04 10.43 -29.38
C ARG A 425 0.44 9.27 -28.58
N LEU A 426 0.41 9.39 -27.26
CA LEU A 426 -0.22 8.40 -26.37
C LEU A 426 -1.75 8.43 -26.51
N GLN A 427 -2.36 9.61 -26.63
CA GLN A 427 -3.79 9.76 -26.93
C GLN A 427 -4.15 9.21 -28.32
N ALA A 428 -3.32 9.44 -29.33
CA ALA A 428 -3.49 8.87 -30.67
C ALA A 428 -3.30 7.33 -30.70
N ARG A 429 -2.47 6.78 -29.81
CA ARG A 429 -2.30 5.33 -29.64
C ARG A 429 -3.47 4.71 -28.86
N ARG A 430 -4.03 5.43 -27.89
CA ARG A 430 -5.22 5.03 -27.10
C ARG A 430 -6.48 4.96 -27.97
N SER A 431 -6.68 5.93 -28.85
CA SER A 431 -7.79 5.93 -29.82
C SER A 431 -7.69 4.76 -30.81
N ARG A 432 -6.47 4.37 -31.23
CA ARG A 432 -6.26 3.16 -32.05
C ARG A 432 -6.44 1.83 -31.29
N LEU A 433 -6.29 1.83 -29.97
CA LEU A 433 -6.47 0.64 -29.13
C LEU A 433 -7.93 0.45 -28.68
N GLN A 434 -8.76 1.50 -28.74
CA GLN A 434 -10.21 1.42 -28.47
C GLN A 434 -11.04 0.89 -29.65
N GLU A 435 -10.45 0.74 -30.84
CA GLU A 435 -11.12 0.19 -32.03
C GLU A 435 -10.99 -1.34 -32.17
N VAL A 436 -10.33 -2.03 -31.23
CA VAL A 436 -10.32 -3.50 -31.18
C VAL A 436 -11.45 -3.96 -30.26
N PRO A 437 -12.51 -4.62 -30.76
CA PRO A 437 -13.55 -5.14 -29.89
C PRO A 437 -12.92 -6.14 -28.93
N GLN A 438 -13.00 -5.86 -27.62
CA GLN A 438 -12.66 -6.84 -26.60
C GLN A 438 -13.64 -8.00 -26.75
N ALA A 439 -13.15 -9.17 -27.13
CA ALA A 439 -13.94 -10.38 -27.06
C ALA A 439 -14.23 -10.64 -25.57
N GLU A 440 -15.51 -10.58 -25.21
CA GLU A 440 -15.99 -11.09 -23.93
C GLU A 440 -15.50 -12.54 -23.79
N PRO A 441 -14.84 -12.92 -22.67
CA PRO A 441 -14.47 -14.31 -22.47
C PRO A 441 -15.74 -15.15 -22.50
N GLU A 442 -15.72 -16.24 -23.28
CA GLU A 442 -16.81 -17.22 -23.27
C GLU A 442 -17.13 -17.61 -21.82
N PRO A 443 -18.42 -17.71 -21.44
CA PRO A 443 -18.77 -18.11 -20.10
C PRO A 443 -18.22 -19.51 -19.83
N THR A 444 -17.32 -19.61 -18.85
CA THR A 444 -16.94 -20.88 -18.24
C THR A 444 -18.23 -21.57 -17.76
N MET A 445 -18.32 -22.87 -18.00
CA MET A 445 -19.47 -23.69 -17.62
C MET A 445 -19.88 -23.43 -16.17
N PRO A 446 -21.18 -23.45 -15.81
CA PRO A 446 -21.61 -23.23 -14.44
C PRO A 446 -20.93 -24.24 -13.50
N GLY A 447 -20.04 -23.76 -12.62
CA GLY A 447 -19.42 -24.56 -11.56
C GLY A 447 -17.89 -24.68 -11.56
N ASP A 448 -17.17 -24.18 -12.57
CA ASP A 448 -15.70 -24.13 -12.52
C ASP A 448 -15.20 -22.74 -12.07
N PRO A 449 -14.16 -22.66 -11.20
CA PRO A 449 -13.68 -21.38 -10.70
C PRO A 449 -13.16 -20.44 -11.79
N VAL A 450 -13.47 -19.15 -11.67
CA VAL A 450 -13.12 -18.09 -12.63
C VAL A 450 -12.06 -17.17 -12.04
N ASP A 451 -10.93 -17.00 -12.71
CA ASP A 451 -9.92 -16.02 -12.31
C ASP A 451 -10.32 -14.61 -12.79
N ARG A 452 -10.77 -13.72 -11.90
CA ARG A 452 -11.18 -12.36 -12.25
C ARG A 452 -10.10 -11.29 -11.99
N ARG A 453 -8.85 -11.67 -11.73
CA ARG A 453 -7.77 -10.70 -11.46
C ARG A 453 -7.45 -9.81 -12.67
N ILE A 454 -7.17 -8.55 -12.40
CA ILE A 454 -6.74 -7.55 -13.40
C ILE A 454 -5.25 -7.80 -13.77
N GLY A 455 -4.84 -7.42 -14.99
CA GLY A 455 -3.44 -7.44 -15.39
C GLY A 455 -2.89 -8.81 -15.79
N ARG A 456 -3.74 -9.73 -16.25
CA ARG A 456 -3.32 -11.04 -16.78
C ARG A 456 -2.23 -10.87 -17.84
N TRP A 457 -1.03 -11.39 -17.55
CA TRP A 457 -0.08 -11.75 -18.60
C TRP A 457 -0.58 -13.06 -19.22
N ARG A 458 -1.23 -12.98 -20.39
CA ARG A 458 -1.40 -14.18 -21.22
C ARG A 458 -0.04 -14.45 -21.85
N ALA A 459 0.66 -15.49 -21.37
CA ALA A 459 1.75 -16.06 -22.15
C ALA A 459 1.17 -16.42 -23.54
N GLY A 460 1.88 -16.07 -24.62
CA GLY A 460 1.36 -16.27 -25.97
C GLY A 460 0.87 -17.70 -26.24
N GLY A 461 -0.29 -17.80 -26.88
CA GLY A 461 -1.01 -19.05 -27.21
C GLY A 461 -2.10 -19.31 -26.17
N GLU A 462 -3.38 -19.11 -26.43
CA GLU A 462 -4.15 -19.55 -27.58
C GLU A 462 -5.00 -18.40 -28.17
N ARG A 463 -5.09 -18.39 -29.50
CA ARG A 463 -5.99 -17.53 -30.29
C ARG A 463 -7.19 -18.35 -30.71
#